data_AF-A0A847HWC5-F1
#
_entry.id   AF-A0A847HWC5-F1
#
_cell.length_a   1.000
_cell.length_b   1.000
_cell.length_c   1.000
_cell.angle_alpha   90.00
_cell.angle_beta   90.00
_cell.angle_gamma   90.00
#
_symmetry.space_group_name_H-M   'P 1'
#
loop_
_entity.id
_entity.type
_entity.pdbx_description
1 polymer ?
#
loop_
_entity_poly.entity_id
_entity_poly.type
_entity_poly.pdbx_seq_one_letter_code
_entity_poly.pdbx_strand_id
1 'polypeptide(L)'
;MRGNVGLGYGTQVSLDGEHADPAALADEAVARATLEGIVGRVETTAPAGAVLVYRDPAGGLSAALVRGETAAVLHAFPELRAATLQVFSAHDLSLSGTTKAFLEAYSVGRFQSSVRAFGRHLPRDERELERALAGERRYARLRIQPAPVVTL
;
A
#
# COMPACT_ATOMS: atom_id res chain seq x y z
N MET A 1 -6.59 10.62 -21.53
CA MET A 1 -6.40 9.15 -21.65
C MET A 1 -7.02 8.51 -20.42
N ARG A 2 -8.05 7.67 -20.58
CA ARG A 2 -8.54 6.84 -19.47
C ARG A 2 -7.44 5.84 -19.14
N GLY A 3 -6.86 5.92 -17.94
CA GLY A 3 -5.85 4.96 -17.51
C GLY A 3 -6.45 3.56 -17.54
N ASN A 4 -5.81 2.63 -18.24
CA ASN A 4 -6.32 1.28 -18.40
C ASN A 4 -6.28 0.59 -17.02
N VAL A 5 -7.44 0.43 -16.38
CA VAL A 5 -7.58 -0.38 -15.17
C VAL A 5 -7.42 -1.84 -15.62
N GLY A 6 -6.20 -2.34 -15.59
CA GLY A 6 -5.83 -3.63 -16.16
C GLY A 6 -4.76 -4.34 -15.32
N LEU A 7 -4.60 -5.63 -15.59
CA LEU A 7 -3.49 -6.42 -15.06
C LEU A 7 -2.21 -6.07 -15.82
N GLY A 8 -1.14 -5.80 -15.09
CA GLY A 8 0.21 -5.66 -15.61
C GLY A 8 1.06 -6.88 -15.27
N TYR A 9 1.95 -7.25 -16.19
CA TYR A 9 3.02 -8.22 -15.91
C TYR A 9 4.19 -7.50 -15.24
N GLY A 10 4.70 -8.09 -14.16
CA GLY A 10 5.70 -7.45 -13.31
C GLY A 10 5.74 -8.09 -11.93
N THR A 11 6.43 -7.48 -10.99
CA THR A 11 6.52 -8.00 -9.62
C THR A 11 5.56 -7.25 -8.72
N GLN A 12 4.62 -7.97 -8.10
CA GLN A 12 3.84 -7.45 -6.99
C GLN A 12 4.35 -8.03 -5.67
N VAL A 13 4.82 -7.17 -4.77
CA VAL A 13 5.09 -7.49 -3.37
C VAL A 13 3.86 -7.07 -2.55
N SER A 14 3.42 -7.94 -1.64
CA SER A 14 2.36 -7.63 -0.69
C SER A 14 2.80 -7.99 0.71
N LEU A 15 2.68 -7.04 1.63
CA LEU A 15 3.02 -7.19 3.05
C LEU A 15 1.79 -6.90 3.91
N ASP A 16 1.61 -7.71 4.95
CA ASP A 16 0.65 -7.47 6.02
C ASP A 16 1.41 -7.46 7.33
N GLY A 17 1.32 -6.35 8.07
CA GLY A 17 1.98 -6.15 9.34
C GLY A 17 0.99 -6.05 10.49
N GLU A 18 1.34 -6.66 11.63
CA GLU A 18 0.61 -6.65 12.89
C GLU A 18 1.51 -6.15 14.03
N HIS A 19 0.88 -5.76 15.14
CA HIS A 19 1.55 -5.20 16.33
C HIS A 19 2.35 -3.92 16.04
N ALA A 20 1.98 -3.18 15.00
CA ALA A 20 2.59 -1.92 14.64
C ALA A 20 2.35 -0.82 15.68
N ASP A 21 3.17 0.23 15.62
CA ASP A 21 3.05 1.43 16.43
C ASP A 21 1.83 2.26 16.01
N PRO A 22 0.82 2.45 16.89
CA PRO A 22 -0.36 3.25 16.58
C PRO A 22 -0.05 4.70 16.19
N ALA A 23 1.02 5.30 16.72
CA ALA A 23 1.39 6.67 16.39
C ALA A 23 1.86 6.77 14.93
N ALA A 24 2.77 5.88 14.51
CA ALA A 24 3.21 5.77 13.13
C ALA A 24 2.05 5.44 12.16
N LEU A 25 1.10 4.59 12.56
CA LEU A 25 -0.08 4.24 11.75
C LEU A 25 -1.03 5.42 11.52
N ALA A 26 -1.08 6.39 12.43
CA ALA A 26 -1.91 7.58 12.32
C ALA A 26 -1.20 8.75 11.61
N ASP A 27 0.11 8.66 11.41
CA ASP A 27 0.93 9.71 10.85
C ASP A 27 0.99 9.64 9.31
N GLU A 28 0.43 10.65 8.67
CA GLU A 28 0.45 10.81 7.22
C GLU A 28 1.88 11.00 6.67
N ALA A 29 2.76 11.68 7.42
CA ALA A 29 4.14 11.90 6.99
C ALA A 29 4.91 10.58 6.89
N VAL A 30 4.66 9.65 7.82
CA VAL A 30 5.24 8.29 7.78
C VAL A 30 4.77 7.55 6.53
N ALA A 31 3.47 7.60 6.21
CA ALA A 31 2.94 6.97 5.00
C ALA A 31 3.54 7.54 3.73
N ARG A 32 3.63 8.87 3.62
CA ARG A 32 4.26 9.55 2.47
C ARG A 32 5.72 9.16 2.31
N ALA A 33 6.52 9.28 3.37
CA ALA A 33 7.94 8.95 3.36
C ALA A 33 8.19 7.48 3.01
N THR A 34 7.35 6.56 3.51
CA THR A 34 7.44 5.14 3.20
C THR A 34 7.23 4.88 1.72
N LEU A 35 6.15 5.41 1.14
CA LEU A 35 5.83 5.21 -0.28
C LEU A 35 6.86 5.86 -1.19
N GLU A 36 7.27 7.11 -0.90
CA GLU A 36 8.30 7.80 -1.66
C GLU A 36 9.65 7.09 -1.61
N GLY A 37 10.05 6.59 -0.43
CA GLY A 37 11.30 5.86 -0.26
C GLY A 37 11.30 4.50 -0.99
N ILE A 38 10.18 3.80 -1.03
CA ILE A 38 10.08 2.52 -1.75
C ILE A 38 10.02 2.75 -3.26
N VAL A 39 9.09 3.58 -3.73
CA VAL A 39 8.90 3.83 -5.16
C VAL A 39 10.10 4.56 -5.75
N GLY A 40 10.69 5.51 -5.04
CA GLY A 40 11.85 6.28 -5.52
C GLY A 40 13.13 5.46 -5.71
N ARG A 41 13.27 4.31 -5.03
CA ARG A 41 14.38 3.38 -5.28
C ARG A 41 14.24 2.61 -6.59
N VAL A 42 13.02 2.42 -7.05
CA VAL A 42 12.71 1.70 -8.29
C VAL A 42 12.67 2.69 -9.46
N GLU A 43 11.98 3.81 -9.28
CA GLU A 43 11.70 4.83 -10.29
C GLU A 43 12.68 6.00 -10.18
N THR A 44 13.95 5.75 -10.52
CA THR A 44 15.04 6.73 -10.36
C THR A 44 15.05 7.84 -11.42
N THR A 45 14.46 7.58 -12.60
CA THR A 45 14.44 8.51 -13.74
C THR A 45 13.06 9.11 -14.03
N ALA A 46 12.00 8.54 -13.46
CA ALA A 46 10.65 9.03 -13.66
C ALA A 46 10.43 10.35 -12.92
N PRO A 47 9.61 11.27 -13.47
CA PRO A 47 9.22 12.49 -12.77
C PRO A 47 8.60 12.18 -11.40
N ALA A 48 8.79 13.08 -10.43
CA ALA A 48 8.18 12.94 -9.12
C ALA A 48 6.65 12.80 -9.24
N GLY A 49 6.11 11.72 -8.70
CA GLY A 49 4.67 11.55 -8.49
C GLY A 49 4.25 12.11 -7.13
N ALA A 50 2.98 12.53 -7.01
CA ALA A 50 2.39 12.95 -5.75
C ALA A 50 1.82 11.74 -5.00
N VAL A 51 2.04 11.69 -3.68
CA VAL A 51 1.34 10.74 -2.81
C VAL A 51 -0.07 11.25 -2.54
N LEU A 52 -1.07 10.46 -2.90
CA LEU A 52 -2.46 10.68 -2.54
C LEU A 52 -2.72 10.04 -1.18
N VAL A 53 -3.39 10.75 -0.28
CA VAL A 53 -3.76 10.25 1.05
C VAL A 53 -5.26 10.40 1.24
N TYR A 54 -5.91 9.27 1.50
CA TYR A 54 -7.32 9.18 1.87
C TYR A 54 -7.41 8.91 3.37
N ARG A 55 -8.12 9.77 4.11
CA ARG A 55 -8.41 9.58 5.53
C ARG A 55 -9.78 8.93 5.66
N ASP A 56 -9.83 7.79 6.33
CA ASP A 56 -11.10 7.09 6.50
C ASP A 56 -11.90 7.71 7.65
N PRO A 57 -13.19 8.04 7.46
CA PRO A 57 -14.01 8.59 8.53
C PRO A 57 -14.14 7.68 9.77
N ALA A 58 -13.97 6.37 9.62
CA ALA A 58 -13.99 5.42 10.74
C ALA A 58 -12.60 5.25 11.41
N GLY A 59 -11.57 5.97 10.93
CA GLY A 59 -10.23 5.97 11.50
C GLY A 59 -9.18 5.33 10.60
N GLY A 60 -7.94 5.81 10.76
CA GLY A 60 -6.78 5.42 9.96
C GLY A 60 -6.71 6.10 8.59
N LEU A 61 -5.75 5.65 7.77
CA LEU A 61 -5.47 6.25 6.47
C LEU A 61 -5.14 5.20 5.41
N SER A 62 -5.33 5.58 4.15
CA SER A 62 -4.82 4.88 2.98
C SER A 62 -3.98 5.86 2.18
N ALA A 63 -2.85 5.41 1.64
CA ALA A 63 -2.01 6.22 0.79
C ALA A 63 -1.67 5.46 -0.49
N ALA A 64 -1.54 6.19 -1.60
CA ALA A 64 -1.03 5.63 -2.84
C ALA A 64 -0.05 6.56 -3.53
N LEU A 65 0.90 5.96 -4.24
CA LEU A 65 1.83 6.64 -5.12
C LEU A 65 1.93 5.87 -6.43
N VAL A 66 1.67 6.56 -7.54
CA VAL A 66 1.90 6.05 -8.90
C VAL A 66 2.99 6.90 -9.53
N ARG A 67 4.12 6.28 -9.89
CA ARG A 67 5.28 6.94 -10.53
C ARG A 67 5.86 6.01 -11.58
N GLY A 68 6.10 6.50 -12.79
CA GLY A 68 6.60 5.66 -13.89
C GLY A 68 5.71 4.44 -14.10
N GLU A 69 6.29 3.25 -14.01
CA GLU A 69 5.61 1.95 -14.14
C GLU A 69 5.41 1.24 -12.77
N THR A 70 5.62 1.97 -11.67
CA THR A 70 5.50 1.50 -10.30
C THR A 70 4.31 2.15 -9.59
N ALA A 71 3.57 1.33 -8.87
CA ALA A 71 2.45 1.75 -8.03
C ALA A 71 2.59 1.12 -6.64
N ALA A 72 2.39 1.93 -5.60
CA ALA A 72 2.38 1.46 -4.23
C ALA A 72 1.11 1.94 -3.52
N VAL A 73 0.48 1.05 -2.75
CA VAL A 73 -0.68 1.30 -1.91
C VAL A 73 -0.37 0.86 -0.50
N LEU A 74 -0.68 1.71 0.46
CA LEU A 74 -0.57 1.42 1.87
C LEU A 74 -1.92 1.66 2.54
N HIS A 75 -2.34 0.75 3.41
CA HIS A 75 -3.47 0.95 4.31
C HIS A 75 -3.01 0.81 5.76
N ALA A 76 -3.27 1.82 6.58
CA ALA A 76 -2.99 1.80 8.01
C ALA A 76 -4.29 1.76 8.83
N PHE A 77 -4.30 0.91 9.85
CA PHE A 77 -5.42 0.67 10.75
C PHE A 77 -4.94 0.80 12.20
N PRO A 78 -4.81 2.03 12.74
CA PRO A 78 -4.32 2.27 14.10
C PRO A 78 -5.04 1.45 15.18
N GLU A 79 -6.36 1.31 15.06
CA GLU A 79 -7.22 0.57 15.96
C GLU A 79 -6.99 -0.95 15.92
N LEU A 80 -6.48 -1.46 14.81
CA LEU A 80 -6.09 -2.87 14.65
C LEU A 80 -4.60 -3.10 14.92
N ARG A 81 -3.83 -2.02 15.14
CA ARG A 81 -2.37 -2.05 15.19
C ARG A 81 -1.76 -2.77 13.98
N ALA A 82 -2.33 -2.52 12.81
CA ALA A 82 -1.99 -3.21 11.58
C ALA A 82 -1.82 -2.26 10.40
N ALA A 83 -0.96 -2.64 9.46
CA ALA A 83 -0.82 -1.99 8.17
C ALA A 83 -0.67 -3.03 7.06
N THR A 84 -1.09 -2.67 5.85
CA THR A 84 -0.81 -3.45 4.65
C THR A 84 -0.09 -2.58 3.64
N LEU A 85 0.81 -3.19 2.89
CA LEU A 85 1.51 -2.56 1.78
C LEU A 85 1.39 -3.46 0.55
N GLN A 86 1.05 -2.87 -0.59
CA GLN A 86 1.15 -3.50 -1.90
C GLN A 86 2.00 -2.63 -2.79
N VAL A 87 3.01 -3.21 -3.43
CA VAL A 87 3.88 -2.53 -4.39
C VAL A 87 3.93 -3.37 -5.64
N PHE A 88 3.52 -2.80 -6.76
CA PHE A 88 3.65 -3.40 -8.07
C PHE A 88 4.62 -2.58 -8.91
N SER A 89 5.50 -3.26 -9.64
CA SER A 89 6.37 -2.63 -10.64
C SER A 89 6.61 -3.55 -11.82
N ALA A 90 6.75 -2.96 -13.02
CA ALA A 90 7.30 -3.63 -14.18
C ALA A 90 8.85 -3.75 -14.12
N HIS A 91 9.49 -3.04 -13.20
CA HIS A 91 10.93 -3.06 -12.95
C HIS A 91 11.30 -4.05 -11.83
N ASP A 92 12.61 -4.21 -11.59
CA ASP A 92 13.10 -5.03 -10.50
C ASP A 92 12.71 -4.43 -9.15
N LEU A 93 12.04 -5.23 -8.31
CA LEU A 93 11.49 -4.82 -7.03
C LEU A 93 12.10 -5.66 -5.92
N SER A 94 12.94 -5.02 -5.10
CA SER A 94 13.58 -5.70 -3.97
C SER A 94 12.56 -6.02 -2.88
N LEU A 95 12.26 -7.31 -2.70
CA LEU A 95 11.43 -7.77 -1.57
C LEU A 95 12.06 -7.39 -0.23
N SER A 96 13.36 -7.62 -0.05
CA SER A 96 14.07 -7.36 1.21
C SER A 96 14.11 -5.87 1.54
N GLY A 97 14.43 -5.01 0.57
CA GLY A 97 14.43 -3.56 0.73
C GLY A 97 13.04 -2.99 1.04
N THR A 98 12.01 -3.49 0.32
CA THR A 98 10.61 -3.11 0.54
C THR A 98 10.13 -3.54 1.93
N THR A 99 10.44 -4.77 2.33
CA THR A 99 10.08 -5.33 3.63
C THR A 99 10.73 -4.53 4.75
N LYS A 100 12.04 -4.32 4.68
CA LYS A 100 12.78 -3.55 5.69
C LYS A 100 12.19 -2.15 5.88
N ALA A 101 11.95 -1.42 4.79
CA ALA A 101 11.38 -0.08 4.85
C ALA A 101 9.99 -0.05 5.52
N PHE A 102 9.14 -1.03 5.21
CA PHE A 102 7.81 -1.16 5.82
C PHE A 102 7.87 -1.48 7.32
N LEU A 103 8.70 -2.46 7.71
CA LEU A 103 8.82 -2.87 9.12
C LEU A 103 9.39 -1.75 10.00
N GLU A 104 10.42 -1.04 9.50
CA GLU A 104 11.04 0.08 10.20
C GLU A 104 10.07 1.26 10.35
N ALA A 105 9.34 1.62 9.29
CA ALA A 105 8.42 2.76 9.32
C ALA A 105 7.29 2.60 10.34
N TYR A 106 6.79 1.38 10.52
CA TYR A 106 5.61 1.11 11.36
C TYR A 106 5.94 0.35 12.65
N SER A 107 7.21 0.06 12.93
CA SER A 107 7.65 -0.77 14.06
C SER A 107 6.84 -2.08 14.15
N VAL A 108 6.68 -2.75 13.01
CA VAL A 108 5.84 -3.95 12.88
C VAL A 108 6.47 -5.11 13.66
N GLY A 109 5.72 -5.71 14.58
CA GLY A 109 6.19 -6.84 15.38
C GLY A 109 6.08 -8.20 14.67
N ARG A 110 5.08 -8.37 13.81
CA ARG A 110 4.85 -9.59 13.02
C ARG A 110 4.40 -9.23 11.63
N PHE A 111 4.88 -9.95 10.61
CA PHE A 111 4.42 -9.72 9.24
C PHE A 111 4.26 -11.01 8.44
N GLN A 112 3.47 -10.90 7.37
CA GLN A 112 3.39 -11.87 6.28
C GLN A 112 3.76 -11.18 4.97
N SER A 113 4.40 -11.92 4.07
CA SER A 113 4.78 -11.42 2.75
C SER A 113 4.38 -12.39 1.65
N SER A 114 3.98 -11.87 0.49
CA SER A 114 3.80 -12.66 -0.72
C SER A 114 4.30 -11.91 -1.95
N VAL A 115 4.68 -12.66 -2.97
CA VAL A 115 5.16 -12.13 -4.26
C VAL A 115 4.37 -12.78 -5.39
N ARG A 116 3.98 -11.99 -6.38
CA ARG A 116 3.27 -12.45 -7.59
C ARG A 116 3.90 -11.84 -8.84
N ALA A 117 3.79 -12.55 -9.96
CA ALA A 117 4.30 -12.14 -11.27
C ALA A 117 3.33 -11.24 -12.07
N PHE A 118 2.31 -10.71 -11.41
CA PHE A 118 1.37 -9.76 -11.97
C PHE A 118 0.75 -8.93 -10.85
N GLY A 119 0.25 -7.75 -11.21
CA GLY A 119 -0.47 -6.85 -10.30
C GLY A 119 -1.44 -5.96 -11.05
N ARG A 120 -2.15 -5.11 -10.31
CA ARG A 120 -3.11 -4.18 -10.90
C ARG A 120 -2.43 -2.83 -11.13
N HIS A 121 -2.67 -2.24 -12.30
CA HIS A 121 -2.39 -0.83 -12.49
C HIS A 121 -3.41 0.01 -11.74
N LEU A 122 -2.92 1.01 -11.01
CA LEU A 122 -3.76 1.97 -10.33
C LEU A 122 -4.17 3.10 -11.29
N PRO A 123 -5.36 3.70 -11.10
CA PRO A 123 -5.73 4.93 -11.78
C PRO A 123 -4.72 6.04 -11.47
N ARG A 124 -4.41 6.87 -12.49
CA ARG A 124 -3.59 8.08 -12.32
C ARG A 124 -4.44 9.32 -12.00
N ASP A 125 -5.72 9.29 -12.33
CA ASP A 125 -6.66 10.33 -11.93
C ASP A 125 -6.88 10.24 -10.42
N GLU A 126 -6.70 11.36 -9.73
CA GLU A 126 -6.76 11.46 -8.27
C GLU A 126 -8.12 11.04 -7.70
N ARG A 127 -9.23 11.43 -8.35
CA ARG A 127 -10.58 11.06 -7.88
C ARG A 127 -10.90 9.59 -8.13
N GLU A 128 -10.38 9.01 -9.20
CA GLU A 128 -10.46 7.56 -9.44
C GLU A 128 -9.60 6.79 -8.45
N LEU A 129 -8.40 7.26 -8.15
CA LEU A 129 -7.48 6.64 -7.20
C LEU A 129 -8.04 6.67 -5.77
N GLU A 130 -8.58 7.80 -5.34
CA GLU A 130 -9.23 7.91 -4.03
C GLU A 130 -10.39 6.92 -3.88
N ARG A 131 -11.26 6.81 -4.91
CA ARG A 131 -12.34 5.82 -4.93
C ARG A 131 -11.82 4.38 -4.89
N ALA A 132 -10.74 4.10 -5.62
CA ALA A 132 -10.09 2.78 -5.59
C ALA A 132 -9.56 2.46 -4.19
N LEU A 133 -8.88 3.41 -3.53
CA LEU A 133 -8.35 3.26 -2.17
C LEU A 133 -9.44 2.99 -1.14
N ALA A 134 -10.56 3.69 -1.21
CA ALA A 134 -11.69 3.46 -0.31
C ALA A 134 -12.25 2.04 -0.45
N GLY A 135 -12.31 1.51 -1.68
CA GLY A 135 -12.71 0.12 -1.94
C GLY A 135 -11.68 -0.91 -1.46
N GLU A 136 -10.41 -0.71 -1.79
CA GLU A 136 -9.31 -1.62 -1.44
C GLU A 136 -9.07 -1.68 0.07
N ARG A 137 -9.22 -0.55 0.78
CA ARG A 137 -9.12 -0.50 2.25
C ARG A 137 -10.06 -1.50 2.93
N ARG A 138 -11.31 -1.60 2.46
CA ARG A 138 -12.30 -2.52 3.03
C ARG A 138 -11.87 -3.98 2.87
N TYR A 139 -11.36 -4.33 1.70
CA TYR A 139 -10.82 -5.67 1.44
C TYR A 139 -9.55 -5.95 2.26
N ALA A 140 -8.62 -4.99 2.33
CA ALA A 140 -7.41 -5.09 3.14
C ALA A 140 -7.74 -5.33 4.63
N ARG A 141 -8.75 -4.64 5.15
CA ARG A 141 -9.23 -4.86 6.53
C ARG A 141 -9.69 -6.30 6.75
N LEU A 142 -10.50 -6.85 5.84
CA LEU A 142 -11.00 -8.23 5.95
C LEU A 142 -9.89 -9.28 5.91
N ARG A 143 -8.76 -8.99 5.24
CA ARG A 143 -7.60 -9.88 5.19
C ARG A 143 -6.84 -9.92 6.52
N ILE A 144 -6.81 -8.80 7.26
CA ILE A 144 -6.19 -8.71 8.59
C ILE A 144 -7.14 -9.26 9.67
N GLN A 145 -8.40 -8.82 9.63
CA GLN A 145 -9.42 -9.22 10.59
C GLN A 145 -10.60 -9.83 9.81
N PRO A 146 -10.63 -11.17 9.66
CA PRO A 146 -11.75 -11.85 9.03
C PRO A 146 -13.07 -11.53 9.76
N ALA A 147 -14.16 -11.44 8.99
CA ALA A 147 -15.48 -11.28 9.58
C ALA A 147 -15.77 -12.45 10.55
N PRO A 148 -16.53 -12.22 11.64
CA PRO A 148 -16.93 -13.29 12.53
C PRO A 148 -17.64 -14.38 11.75
N VAL A 149 -17.32 -15.65 12.06
CA VAL A 149 -17.95 -16.81 11.43
C VAL A 149 -19.44 -16.76 11.71
N VAL A 150 -20.24 -16.61 10.65
CA VAL A 150 -21.70 -16.73 10.75
C VAL A 150 -22.02 -18.21 10.81
N THR A 151 -22.38 -18.71 11.98
CA THR A 151 -22.99 -20.04 12.12
C THR A 151 -24.42 -19.92 11.60
N LEU A 152 -24.69 -20.52 10.44
CA LEU A 152 -26.04 -20.64 9.86
C LEU A 152 -26.84 -21.72 10.59
#